data_AF-X8E4S7-F1
#
_entry.id   AF-X8E4S7-F1
#
_cell.length_a   1.000
_cell.length_b   1.000
_cell.length_c   1.000
_cell.angle_alpha   90.00
_cell.angle_beta   90.00
_cell.angle_gamma   90.00
#
_symmetry.space_group_name_H-M   'P 1'
#
loop_
_entity.id
_entity.type
_entity.pdbx_description
1 polymer ?
#
loop_
_entity_poly.entity_id
_entity_poly.type
_entity_poly.pdbx_seq_one_letter_code
_entity_poly.pdbx_strand_id
1 'polypeptide(L)'
;MGEPMKAIPAFREPGPRLEVMDELGVDYALMFPTLASLVEERMKDDPELTHDVIHALNQWMYETWSFNYKERIFATPVITLPIVDRALEELEWCLERGARTVLVRPAPVPATAAAARSVSRSSTRSGRPASKPASRCRCTPPTAATPTSSTPGSRRRVPAV
;
A
#
# COMPACT_ATOMS: atom_id res chain seq x y z
N MET A 1 -30.35 -4.10 22.13
CA MET A 1 -28.87 -4.11 22.01
C MET A 1 -28.38 -5.36 22.72
N GLY A 2 -27.53 -6.17 22.09
CA GLY A 2 -26.92 -7.33 22.74
C GLY A 2 -25.80 -6.93 23.70
N GLU A 3 -25.44 -7.82 24.62
CA GLU A 3 -24.31 -7.62 25.53
C GLU A 3 -22.98 -7.63 24.74
N PRO A 4 -22.10 -6.63 24.91
CA PRO A 4 -20.83 -6.60 24.21
C PRO A 4 -19.86 -7.62 24.81
N MET A 5 -19.09 -8.28 23.94
CA MET A 5 -18.00 -9.14 24.38
C MET A 5 -16.88 -8.33 25.05
N LYS A 6 -16.36 -8.83 26.17
CA LYS A 6 -15.17 -8.25 26.81
C LYS A 6 -13.92 -8.52 25.96
N ALA A 7 -13.07 -7.51 25.80
CA ALA A 7 -11.81 -7.67 25.09
C ALA A 7 -10.90 -8.66 25.83
N ILE A 8 -10.55 -9.77 25.16
CA ILE A 8 -9.64 -10.79 25.66
C ILE A 8 -8.17 -10.33 25.54
N PRO A 9 -7.25 -10.86 26.35
CA PRO A 9 -5.82 -10.50 26.29
C PRO A 9 -5.18 -10.69 24.91
N ALA A 10 -5.60 -11.72 24.15
CA ALA A 10 -5.13 -12.01 22.79
C ALA A 10 -5.41 -10.88 21.76
N PHE A 11 -6.20 -9.87 22.11
CA PHE A 11 -6.41 -8.69 21.27
C PHE A 11 -5.39 -7.58 21.52
N ARG A 12 -4.61 -7.66 22.61
CA ARG A 12 -3.70 -6.59 23.03
C ARG A 12 -2.24 -6.99 23.08
N GLU A 13 -1.94 -8.27 23.27
CA GLU A 13 -0.57 -8.76 23.47
C GLU A 13 -0.25 -9.97 22.60
N PRO A 14 1.00 -10.09 22.11
CA PRO A 14 1.40 -11.17 21.22
C PRO A 14 1.48 -12.55 21.91
N GLY A 15 1.78 -12.60 23.21
CA GLY A 15 1.88 -13.84 23.98
C GLY A 15 0.55 -14.61 24.04
N PRO A 16 -0.51 -14.02 24.63
CA PRO A 16 -1.84 -14.64 24.65
C PRO A 16 -2.41 -14.85 23.25
N ARG A 17 -2.03 -14.02 22.26
CA ARG A 17 -2.43 -14.23 20.87
C ARG A 17 -1.84 -15.52 20.29
N LEU A 18 -0.60 -15.84 20.64
CA LEU A 18 0.06 -17.07 20.19
C LEU A 18 -0.64 -18.32 20.73
N GLU A 19 -1.05 -18.30 21.99
CA GLU A 19 -1.81 -19.42 22.60
C GLU A 19 -3.12 -19.68 21.84
N VAL A 20 -3.87 -18.62 21.52
CA VAL A 20 -5.09 -18.72 20.70
C VAL A 20 -4.78 -19.18 19.28
N MET A 21 -3.65 -18.77 18.70
CA MET A 21 -3.24 -19.27 17.38
C MET A 21 -2.95 -20.77 17.41
N ASP A 22 -2.33 -21.28 18.48
CA ASP A 22 -2.07 -22.71 18.66
C ASP A 22 -3.36 -23.50 18.83
N GLU A 23 -4.33 -22.98 19.59
CA GLU A 23 -5.66 -23.60 19.73
C GLU A 23 -6.42 -23.66 18.40
N LEU A 24 -6.28 -22.63 17.56
CA LEU A 24 -6.93 -22.56 16.25
C LEU A 24 -6.17 -23.28 15.13
N GLY A 25 -4.97 -23.82 15.42
CA GLY A 25 -4.10 -24.44 14.42
C GLY A 25 -3.60 -23.45 13.36
N VAL A 26 -3.36 -22.19 13.72
CA VAL A 26 -2.88 -21.13 12.83
C VAL A 26 -1.37 -20.99 12.95
N ASP A 27 -0.66 -21.34 11.88
CA ASP A 27 0.81 -21.27 11.87
C ASP A 27 1.33 -19.83 11.87
N TYR A 28 0.71 -18.94 11.07
CA TYR A 28 1.16 -17.57 10.87
C TYR A 28 0.00 -16.57 10.86
N ALA A 29 0.25 -15.35 11.37
CA ALA A 29 -0.72 -14.26 11.36
C ALA A 29 -0.09 -12.92 10.97
N LEU A 30 -0.76 -12.21 10.06
CA LEU A 30 -0.52 -10.78 9.83
C LEU A 30 -1.44 -9.97 10.76
N MET A 31 -0.86 -9.06 11.54
CA MET A 31 -1.59 -8.22 12.48
C MET A 31 -1.72 -6.81 11.91
N PHE A 32 -2.96 -6.46 11.55
CA PHE A 32 -3.31 -5.13 11.05
C PHE A 32 -3.72 -4.19 12.18
N PRO A 33 -3.26 -2.93 12.18
CA PRO A 33 -3.73 -1.93 13.11
C PRO A 33 -5.18 -1.54 12.78
N THR A 34 -6.07 -1.59 13.77
CA THR A 34 -7.50 -1.32 13.57
C THR A 34 -7.79 0.15 13.23
N LEU A 35 -7.12 1.09 13.89
CA LEU A 35 -7.47 2.53 13.81
C LEU A 35 -6.57 3.34 12.87
N ALA A 36 -5.51 2.75 12.31
CA ALA A 36 -4.52 3.50 11.54
C ALA A 36 -5.12 4.25 10.33
N SER A 37 -6.02 3.60 9.58
CA SER A 37 -6.65 4.20 8.39
C SER A 37 -7.46 5.47 8.72
N LEU A 38 -7.98 5.60 9.94
CA LEU A 38 -8.69 6.81 10.37
C LEU A 38 -7.74 7.99 10.57
N VAL A 39 -6.50 7.74 11.03
CA VAL A 39 -5.50 8.79 11.26
C VAL A 39 -5.17 9.49 9.95
N GLU A 40 -4.80 8.70 8.93
CA GLU A 40 -4.40 9.23 7.62
C GLU A 40 -5.51 10.04 6.93
N GLU A 41 -6.78 9.64 7.05
CA GLU A 41 -7.88 10.41 6.47
C GLU A 41 -8.18 11.69 7.25
N ARG A 42 -8.14 11.64 8.58
CA ARG A 42 -8.47 12.80 9.42
C ARG A 42 -7.38 13.87 9.39
N MET A 43 -6.14 13.49 9.09
CA MET A 43 -4.97 14.38 9.07
C MET A 43 -4.49 14.70 7.65
N LYS A 44 -5.27 14.40 6.60
CA LYS A 44 -4.85 14.61 5.21
C LYS A 44 -4.41 16.03 4.85
N ASP A 45 -4.90 17.02 5.59
CA ASP A 45 -4.58 18.43 5.38
C ASP A 45 -3.26 18.85 6.06
N ASP A 46 -2.69 17.97 6.90
CA ASP A 46 -1.40 18.15 7.58
C ASP A 46 -0.52 16.89 7.41
N PRO A 47 0.23 16.81 6.29
CA PRO A 47 1.14 15.71 6.01
C PRO A 47 2.24 15.51 7.05
N GLU A 48 2.79 16.59 7.62
CA GLU A 48 3.87 16.51 8.60
C GLU A 48 3.38 15.88 9.90
N LEU A 49 2.22 16.34 10.40
CA LEU A 49 1.57 15.73 11.56
C LEU A 49 1.20 14.27 11.30
N THR A 50 0.75 13.93 10.08
CA THR A 50 0.43 12.54 9.72
C THR A 50 1.65 11.65 9.89
N HIS A 51 2.82 12.07 9.42
CA HIS A 51 4.07 11.31 9.60
C HIS A 51 4.44 11.15 11.08
N ASP A 52 4.35 12.21 11.88
CA ASP A 52 4.68 12.15 13.31
C ASP A 52 3.79 11.16 14.07
N VAL A 53 2.48 11.19 13.79
CA VAL A 53 1.52 10.30 14.45
C VAL A 53 1.69 8.86 13.99
N ILE A 54 1.99 8.63 12.70
CA ILE A 54 2.28 7.30 12.17
C ILE A 54 3.56 6.73 12.80
N HIS A 55 4.62 7.53 12.94
CA HIS A 55 5.83 7.12 13.64
C HIS A 55 5.53 6.70 15.08
N ALA A 56 4.78 7.53 15.83
CA ALA A 56 4.40 7.21 17.20
C ALA A 56 3.56 5.91 17.30
N LEU A 57 2.68 5.66 16.32
CA LEU A 57 1.91 4.42 16.23
C LEU A 57 2.84 3.21 15.97
N ASN A 58 3.78 3.32 15.04
CA ASN A 58 4.72 2.26 14.73
C ASN A 58 5.66 1.98 15.91
N GLN A 59 6.08 3.01 16.65
CA GLN A 59 6.85 2.88 17.87
C GLN A 59 6.09 2.08 18.94
N TRP A 60 4.84 2.47 19.25
CA TRP A 60 4.01 1.73 20.20
C TRP A 60 3.79 0.27 19.76
N MET A 61 3.56 0.06 18.46
CA MET A 61 3.36 -1.27 17.89
C MET A 61 4.61 -2.14 18.06
N TYR A 62 5.80 -1.57 17.80
CA TYR A 62 7.06 -2.27 18.03
C TYR A 62 7.26 -2.62 19.51
N GLU A 63 7.02 -1.67 20.42
CA GLU A 63 7.18 -1.87 21.86
C GLU A 63 6.23 -2.93 22.43
N THR A 64 4.99 -2.97 21.94
CA THR A 64 3.96 -3.87 22.48
C THR A 64 3.92 -5.24 21.78
N TRP A 65 4.00 -5.23 20.45
CA TRP A 65 3.83 -6.44 19.62
C TRP A 65 5.12 -6.96 19.02
N SER A 66 6.14 -6.09 18.87
CA SER A 66 7.27 -6.29 17.95
C SER A 66 6.80 -6.47 16.49
N PHE A 67 7.69 -6.22 15.52
CA PHE A 67 7.31 -6.42 14.11
C PHE A 67 7.35 -7.88 13.67
N ASN A 68 8.13 -8.69 14.37
CA ASN A 68 8.24 -10.12 14.15
C ASN A 68 8.32 -10.82 15.50
N TYR A 69 7.20 -11.34 15.99
CA TYR A 69 7.14 -12.08 17.23
C TYR A 69 7.18 -13.59 16.95
N LYS A 70 8.29 -14.21 17.40
CA LYS A 70 8.58 -15.65 17.26
C LYS A 70 8.44 -16.21 15.83
N GLU A 71 8.63 -15.38 14.80
CA GLU A 71 8.50 -15.78 13.38
C GLU A 71 7.11 -16.32 13.00
N ARG A 72 6.09 -16.02 13.82
CA ARG A 72 4.70 -16.47 13.61
C ARG A 72 3.71 -15.32 13.55
N ILE A 73 3.99 -14.23 14.25
CA ILE A 73 3.14 -13.04 14.25
C ILE A 73 3.91 -11.88 13.63
N PHE A 74 3.39 -11.36 12.52
CA PHE A 74 3.97 -10.25 11.80
C PHE A 74 3.07 -9.02 11.95
N ALA A 75 3.49 -8.06 12.76
CA ALA A 75 2.79 -6.79 12.83
C ALA A 75 3.07 -5.96 11.58
N THR A 76 2.04 -5.27 11.07
CA THR A 76 2.12 -4.48 9.84
C THR A 76 2.29 -2.99 10.17
N PRO A 77 3.54 -2.48 10.32
CA PRO A 77 3.77 -1.05 10.47
C PRO A 77 3.23 -0.29 9.26
N VAL A 78 2.76 0.93 9.51
CA VAL A 78 2.13 1.77 8.51
C VAL A 78 3.16 2.72 7.92
N ILE A 79 3.24 2.77 6.59
CA ILE A 79 4.11 3.71 5.88
C ILE A 79 3.23 4.69 5.11
N THR A 80 3.26 5.95 5.54
CA THR A 80 2.54 7.03 4.87
C THR A 80 3.43 7.70 3.82
N LEU A 81 2.87 7.99 2.64
CA LEU A 81 3.60 8.45 1.46
C LEU A 81 3.54 9.96 1.10
N PRO A 82 2.87 10.88 1.84
CA PRO A 82 2.82 12.30 1.45
C PRO A 82 4.18 13.01 1.31
N ILE A 83 5.18 12.59 2.09
CA ILE A 83 6.55 13.12 2.06
C ILE A 83 7.48 11.93 1.89
N VAL A 84 8.08 11.81 0.71
CA VAL A 84 8.82 10.60 0.30
C VAL A 84 10.05 10.37 1.18
N ASP A 85 10.82 11.41 1.49
CA ASP A 85 12.04 11.28 2.29
C ASP A 85 11.73 10.72 3.69
N ARG A 86 10.70 11.26 4.35
CA ARG A 86 10.22 10.76 5.64
C ARG A 86 9.69 9.32 5.56
N ALA A 87 9.03 8.96 4.46
CA ALA A 87 8.54 7.60 4.24
C ALA A 87 9.68 6.58 4.10
N LEU A 88 10.81 6.99 3.49
CA LEU A 88 12.01 6.17 3.38
C LEU A 88 12.68 5.99 4.75
N GLU A 89 12.85 7.08 5.51
CA GLU A 89 13.38 7.04 6.88
C GLU A 89 12.57 6.10 7.77
N GLU A 90 11.24 6.18 7.70
CA GLU A 90 10.34 5.32 8.46
C GLU A 90 10.44 3.84 8.04
N LEU A 91 10.56 3.59 6.73
CA LEU A 91 10.74 2.25 6.20
C LEU A 91 12.07 1.64 6.67
N GLU A 92 13.16 2.39 6.60
CA GLU A 92 14.47 1.97 7.09
C GLU A 92 14.41 1.65 8.60
N TRP A 93 13.80 2.54 9.38
CA TRP A 93 13.60 2.34 10.81
C TRP A 93 12.83 1.05 11.15
N CYS A 94 11.80 0.72 10.36
CA CYS A 94 11.03 -0.52 10.49
C CYS A 94 11.85 -1.75 10.10
N LEU A 95 12.63 -1.67 9.01
CA LEU A 95 13.47 -2.76 8.51
C LEU A 95 14.58 -3.13 9.50
N GLU A 96 15.25 -2.14 10.09
CA GLU A 96 16.25 -2.35 11.15
C GLU A 96 15.69 -3.12 12.36
N ARG A 97 14.39 -2.99 12.61
CA ARG A 97 13.64 -3.63 13.70
C ARG A 97 13.00 -4.96 13.31
N GLY A 98 13.34 -5.48 12.13
CA GLY A 98 12.93 -6.81 11.68
C GLY A 98 11.52 -6.88 11.09
N ALA A 99 10.96 -5.75 10.64
CA ALA A 99 9.70 -5.76 9.91
C ALA A 99 9.81 -6.60 8.62
N ARG A 100 8.83 -7.49 8.41
CA ARG A 100 8.70 -8.33 7.20
C ARG A 100 7.61 -7.85 6.25
N THR A 101 6.75 -6.98 6.73
CA THR A 101 5.57 -6.48 6.03
C THR A 101 5.37 -5.01 6.34
N VAL A 102 4.74 -4.29 5.42
CA VAL A 102 4.32 -2.91 5.61
C VAL A 102 2.90 -2.72 5.11
N LEU A 103 2.18 -1.78 5.72
CA LEU A 103 0.85 -1.38 5.30
C LEU A 103 0.93 -0.01 4.63
N VAL A 104 0.44 0.05 3.39
CA VAL A 104 0.21 1.30 2.65
C VAL A 104 -1.29 1.45 2.44
N ARG A 105 -1.82 2.63 2.77
CA ARG A 105 -3.25 2.92 2.59
C ARG A 105 -3.65 2.80 1.12
N PRO A 106 -4.67 1.99 0.76
CA PRO A 106 -5.14 1.84 -0.62
C PRO A 106 -6.05 3.02 -1.02
N ALA A 107 -5.53 4.23 -0.96
CA ALA A 107 -6.23 5.45 -1.33
C ALA A 107 -5.25 6.45 -1.95
N PRO A 108 -5.73 7.49 -2.66
CA PRO A 108 -4.86 8.53 -3.17
C PRO A 108 -4.02 9.14 -2.04
N VAL A 109 -2.74 9.31 -2.31
CA VAL A 109 -1.82 10.00 -1.39
C VAL A 109 -2.25 11.47 -1.35
N PRO A 110 -2.49 12.05 -0.15
CA PRO A 110 -2.71 13.49 -0.01
C PRO A 110 -1.55 14.23 -0.68
N ALA A 111 -1.86 14.99 -1.73
CA ALA A 111 -0.85 15.77 -2.42
C ALA A 111 -0.45 16.93 -1.50
N THR A 112 0.84 17.02 -1.17
CA THR A 112 1.41 18.25 -0.63
C THR A 112 1.17 19.39 -1.65
N ALA A 113 1.07 20.65 -1.20
CA ALA A 113 0.77 21.78 -2.09
C ALA A 113 1.71 21.87 -3.31
N ALA A 114 2.93 21.34 -3.21
CA ALA A 114 3.89 21.23 -4.31
C ALA A 114 3.58 20.11 -5.34
N ALA A 115 2.91 19.04 -4.92
CA ALA A 115 2.52 17.88 -5.73
C ALA A 115 1.10 17.99 -6.33
N ALA A 116 0.34 19.03 -5.98
CA ALA A 116 -0.97 19.32 -6.57
C ALA A 116 -0.87 19.84 -8.01
N ARG A 117 -0.14 19.15 -8.89
CA ARG A 117 -0.21 19.35 -10.35
C ARG A 117 -1.28 18.42 -10.91
N SER A 118 -2.51 18.92 -10.88
CA SER A 118 -3.68 18.48 -11.64
C SER A 118 -3.98 16.97 -11.69
N VAL A 119 -4.71 16.47 -10.69
CA VAL A 119 -5.79 15.51 -10.99
C VAL A 119 -7.04 16.35 -11.22
N SER A 120 -7.55 16.29 -12.45
CA SER A 120 -8.62 17.13 -12.98
C SER A 120 -9.77 17.39 -11.99
N ARG A 121 -9.80 18.57 -11.37
CA ARG A 121 -11.07 19.19 -10.96
C ARG A 121 -11.76 19.66 -12.22
N SER A 122 -12.46 18.76 -12.92
CA SER A 122 -13.48 19.18 -13.88
C SER A 122 -14.67 19.71 -13.08
N SER A 123 -14.58 20.98 -12.68
CA SER A 123 -15.74 21.72 -12.23
C SER A 123 -16.69 21.83 -13.42
N THR A 124 -17.85 21.20 -13.31
CA THR A 124 -18.96 21.40 -14.23
C THR A 124 -19.47 22.82 -14.06
N ARG A 125 -18.81 23.80 -14.67
CA ARG A 125 -19.37 25.14 -14.87
C ARG A 125 -20.09 25.13 -16.21
N SER A 126 -21.41 25.18 -16.12
CA SER A 126 -22.32 25.30 -17.24
C SER A 126 -22.02 26.55 -18.10
N GLY A 127 -21.97 26.34 -19.42
CA GLY A 127 -22.45 27.31 -20.43
C GLY A 127 -21.45 28.29 -21.06
N ARG A 128 -20.78 27.89 -22.16
CA ARG A 128 -20.88 28.51 -23.52
C ARG A 128 -19.86 27.89 -24.50
N PRO A 129 -20.14 27.86 -25.83
CA PRO A 129 -19.50 26.95 -26.75
C PRO A 129 -18.22 27.49 -27.42
N ALA A 130 -17.31 26.53 -27.62
CA ALA A 130 -16.27 26.37 -28.63
C ALA A 130 -15.94 27.52 -29.60
N SER A 131 -14.68 27.94 -29.57
CA SER A 131 -13.89 28.17 -30.79
C SER A 131 -12.54 27.45 -30.66
N LYS A 132 -12.21 26.61 -31.63
CA LYS A 132 -10.94 25.90 -31.78
C LYS A 132 -10.08 26.68 -32.79
N PRO A 133 -8.74 26.55 -32.75
CA PRO A 133 -8.18 25.61 -33.71
C PRO A 133 -7.12 24.69 -33.10
N ALA A 134 -6.92 23.59 -33.82
CA ALA A 134 -6.15 22.42 -33.44
C ALA A 134 -4.63 22.62 -33.59
N SER A 135 -3.87 22.11 -32.62
CA SER A 135 -2.53 21.56 -32.87
C SER A 135 -2.52 20.11 -32.36
N ARG A 136 -2.38 19.18 -33.31
CA ARG A 136 -2.33 17.73 -33.08
C ARG A 136 -0.98 17.36 -32.48
N CYS A 137 -0.93 16.87 -31.25
CA CYS A 137 0.14 15.96 -30.84
C CYS A 137 -0.16 14.58 -31.42
N ARG A 138 0.58 14.20 -32.47
CA ARG A 138 0.58 12.82 -33.01
C ARG A 138 1.35 11.93 -32.05
N CYS A 139 0.65 11.08 -31.31
CA CYS A 139 1.21 9.80 -30.87
C CYS A 139 0.64 8.74 -31.81
N THR A 140 1.45 8.28 -32.77
CA THR A 140 1.13 7.10 -33.58
C THR A 140 2.12 6.01 -33.17
N PRO A 141 1.69 4.84 -32.70
CA PRO A 141 2.59 3.72 -32.44
C PRO A 141 3.06 3.11 -33.78
N PRO A 142 4.29 2.58 -33.87
CA PRO A 142 4.78 1.95 -35.09
C PRO A 142 4.02 0.65 -35.38
N THR A 143 3.48 0.53 -36.59
CA THR A 143 2.75 -0.65 -37.07
C THR A 143 3.73 -1.79 -37.33
N ALA A 144 3.42 -2.97 -36.78
CA ALA A 144 4.15 -4.20 -37.01
C ALA A 144 4.11 -4.62 -38.49
N ALA A 145 5.28 -4.93 -39.06
CA ALA A 145 5.40 -5.49 -40.39
C ALA A 145 4.99 -6.98 -40.39
N THR A 146 4.05 -7.34 -41.25
CA THR A 146 3.66 -8.72 -41.52
C THR A 146 4.69 -9.40 -42.42
N PRO A 147 5.23 -10.60 -42.10
CA PRO A 147 6.09 -11.34 -43.01
C PRO A 147 5.27 -12.12 -44.04
N THR A 148 5.67 -12.00 -45.30
CA THR A 148 5.16 -12.74 -46.46
C THR A 148 5.53 -14.23 -46.41
N SER A 149 4.57 -15.08 -46.77
CA SER A 149 4.66 -16.53 -46.85
C SER A 149 5.54 -17.02 -48.00
N SER A 150 6.39 -18.01 -47.72
CA SER A 150 6.77 -19.09 -48.66
C SER A 150 7.25 -20.32 -47.87
N THR A 151 6.96 -21.50 -48.39
CA THR A 151 7.08 -22.85 -47.78
C THR A 151 7.76 -23.77 -48.83
N PRO A 152 8.25 -25.02 -48.58
CA PRO A 152 8.66 -25.74 -47.36
C PRO A 152 10.12 -26.28 -47.43
N GLY A 153 10.69 -26.74 -46.30
CA GLY A 153 11.96 -27.49 -46.29
C GLY A 153 12.22 -28.33 -45.03
N SER A 154 11.92 -29.64 -45.15
CA SER A 154 12.46 -30.81 -44.41
C SER A 154 12.87 -30.74 -42.91
N ARG A 155 12.05 -31.41 -42.09
CA ARG A 155 12.35 -32.39 -41.00
C ARG A 155 13.67 -32.25 -40.20
N ARG A 156 13.53 -32.15 -38.88
CA ARG A 156 13.86 -33.23 -37.90
C ARG A 156 13.35 -32.89 -36.48
N ARG A 157 12.63 -33.83 -35.87
CA ARG A 157 12.25 -33.86 -34.44
C ARG A 157 13.44 -34.38 -33.62
N VAL A 158 13.71 -33.79 -32.45
CA VAL A 158 14.34 -34.44 -31.28
C VAL A 158 13.81 -33.76 -29.99
N PRO A 159 13.52 -34.50 -28.89
CA PRO A 159 12.59 -34.06 -27.84
C PRO A 159 13.25 -33.37 -26.63
N ALA A 160 12.36 -32.84 -25.80
CA ALA A 160 12.60 -32.15 -24.53
C ALA A 160 13.32 -32.98 -23.46
N VAL A 161 14.03 -32.26 -22.59
CA VAL A 161 14.31 -32.62 -21.20
C VAL A 161 13.78 -31.46 -20.35
#